data_AF-A0AA88NJT2-F1
#
_entry.id   AF-A0AA88NJT2-F1
#
_cell.length_a   1.000
_cell.length_b   1.000
_cell.length_c   1.000
_cell.angle_alpha   90.00
_cell.angle_beta   90.00
_cell.angle_gamma   90.00
#
_symmetry.space_group_name_H-M   'P 1'
#
loop_
_entity.id
_entity.type
_entity.pdbx_description
1 polymer ?
#
loop_
_entity_poly.entity_id
_entity_poly.type
_entity_poly.pdbx_seq_one_letter_code
_entity_poly.pdbx_strand_id
1 'polypeptide(L)'
;MATFRSKNMVHDQISELQRKIQLLEGERSAQYESSQCLIKKNKEKILQFRHENKLLHRKLAEALAGDEQVIRDAFHARNSEKAAYRNMSAKAAVQVLDQKVCDKVKKLNALKHVTNTQRHRLEELNTEYNTVRATRPGLLTDGVAKNEVDFTDVQPQKNLRVLENRLEKAQLKCQETEHIMRSYQKLKEHLQEESLMFQSKLDELECEIIQQKQELKDLQLMNNNAHQAKDTAKAELQNQELMVYSERRERELILNRYKKHTEEQKTQTDRGERRAQRVALHTDDLSSEMQHSGTAEEVNYRTISSFEEAFIRITEATGVTDMQEVVDRFISQCDTYTHLEKMKVQNEHELQWLKEERDKVHTQYQDMKYSGETNLTNRRRMLEECVSQLQREQQRQDAAKETVERLTHTLSTVSNAVEHLCDRMQHITLQDDPKQRECVFPLPVLNLLQEAELKLMQLQDELQGHDVHTLIKEMEELEFYASIEGKLPDYNTRITLPDYQRADLHEEDADSEDDDCDVITRMSLKRQSQLIIDSRTKRKTRLRKRKSKLP
;
A
#
# COMPACT_ATOMS: atom_id res chain seq x y z
N MET A 1 -16.12 -102.38 -28.43
CA MET A 1 -16.32 -101.30 -27.44
C MET A 1 -15.03 -100.58 -27.01
N ALA A 2 -13.85 -101.23 -27.00
CA ALA A 2 -12.59 -100.58 -26.59
C ALA A 2 -12.11 -99.42 -27.52
N THR A 3 -12.42 -99.48 -28.82
CA THR A 3 -12.00 -98.47 -29.82
C THR A 3 -12.79 -97.16 -29.73
N PHE A 4 -14.06 -97.21 -29.30
CA PHE A 4 -14.91 -96.01 -29.15
C PHE A 4 -14.55 -95.22 -27.89
N ARG A 5 -14.19 -95.92 -26.80
CA ARG A 5 -13.72 -95.30 -25.56
C ARG A 5 -12.38 -94.58 -25.73
N SER A 6 -11.48 -95.15 -26.54
CA SER A 6 -10.19 -94.51 -26.88
C SER A 6 -10.39 -93.25 -27.74
N LYS A 7 -11.31 -93.26 -28.72
CA LYS A 7 -11.63 -92.08 -29.54
C LYS A 7 -12.21 -90.93 -28.71
N ASN A 8 -13.09 -91.22 -27.75
CA ASN A 8 -13.64 -90.19 -26.87
C ASN A 8 -12.58 -89.59 -25.94
N MET A 9 -11.67 -90.43 -25.41
CA MET A 9 -10.55 -89.95 -24.59
C MET A 9 -9.61 -89.01 -25.36
N VAL A 10 -9.34 -89.31 -26.64
CA VAL A 10 -8.55 -88.45 -27.53
C VAL A 10 -9.30 -87.15 -27.85
N HIS A 11 -10.62 -87.20 -28.02
CA HIS A 11 -11.44 -86.01 -28.27
C HIS A 11 -11.50 -85.08 -27.05
N ASP A 12 -11.59 -85.63 -25.84
CA ASP A 12 -11.54 -84.87 -24.59
C ASP A 12 -10.17 -84.20 -24.41
N GLN A 13 -9.08 -84.91 -24.70
CA GLN A 13 -7.73 -84.33 -24.69
C GLN A 13 -7.55 -83.22 -25.71
N ILE A 14 -8.11 -83.36 -26.92
CA ILE A 14 -8.10 -82.31 -27.94
C ILE A 14 -8.88 -81.08 -27.45
N SER A 15 -10.04 -81.28 -26.83
CA SER A 15 -10.87 -80.20 -26.32
C SER A 15 -10.20 -79.46 -25.14
N GLU A 16 -9.50 -80.19 -24.28
CA GLU A 16 -8.69 -79.63 -23.19
C GLU A 16 -7.51 -78.81 -23.73
N LEU A 17 -6.79 -79.33 -24.73
CA LEU A 17 -5.72 -78.60 -25.41
C LEU A 17 -6.25 -77.34 -26.13
N GLN A 18 -7.42 -77.41 -26.76
CA GLN A 18 -8.07 -76.26 -27.39
C GLN A 18 -8.44 -75.17 -26.36
N ARG A 19 -9.03 -75.54 -25.21
CA ARG A 19 -9.27 -74.58 -24.11
C ARG A 19 -7.98 -73.96 -23.59
N LYS A 20 -6.92 -74.76 -23.44
CA LYS A 20 -5.61 -74.27 -22.97
C LYS A 20 -5.00 -73.29 -23.97
N ILE A 21 -5.10 -73.56 -25.27
CA ILE A 21 -4.68 -72.64 -26.33
C ILE A 21 -5.48 -71.34 -26.26
N GLN A 22 -6.81 -71.42 -26.11
CA GLN A 22 -7.68 -70.24 -26.04
C GLN A 22 -7.38 -69.37 -24.80
N LEU A 23 -7.07 -69.98 -23.66
CA LEU A 23 -6.62 -69.26 -22.46
C LEU A 23 -5.27 -68.57 -22.68
N LEU A 24 -4.29 -69.27 -23.27
CA LEU A 24 -2.98 -68.70 -23.58
C LEU A 24 -3.08 -67.55 -24.61
N GLU A 25 -3.98 -67.66 -25.59
CA GLU A 25 -4.24 -66.58 -26.54
C GLU A 25 -4.91 -65.38 -25.88
N GLY A 26 -5.84 -65.61 -24.95
CA GLY A 26 -6.46 -64.56 -24.12
C GLY A 26 -5.44 -63.85 -23.23
N GLU A 27 -4.58 -64.60 -22.53
CA GLU A 27 -3.48 -64.06 -21.73
C GLU A 27 -2.49 -63.27 -22.59
N ARG A 28 -2.13 -63.78 -23.78
CA ARG A 28 -1.26 -63.06 -24.72
C ARG A 28 -1.90 -61.76 -25.18
N SER A 29 -3.20 -61.74 -25.46
CA SER A 29 -3.93 -60.52 -25.84
C SER A 29 -3.96 -59.51 -24.69
N ALA A 30 -4.31 -59.94 -23.49
CA ALA A 30 -4.34 -59.08 -22.30
C ALA A 30 -2.96 -58.51 -21.95
N GLN A 31 -1.90 -59.32 -22.07
CA GLN A 31 -0.51 -58.87 -21.89
C GLN A 31 -0.11 -57.85 -22.96
N TYR A 32 -0.49 -58.09 -24.22
CA TYR A 32 -0.23 -57.15 -25.31
C TYR A 32 -0.96 -55.83 -25.11
N GLU A 33 -2.25 -55.86 -24.76
CA GLU A 33 -3.06 -54.68 -24.46
C GLU A 33 -2.53 -53.90 -23.26
N SER A 34 -2.15 -54.59 -22.18
CA SER A 34 -1.52 -53.99 -21.00
C SER A 34 -0.18 -53.32 -21.37
N SER A 35 0.65 -54.00 -22.15
CA SER A 35 1.92 -53.44 -22.66
C SER A 35 1.69 -52.21 -23.54
N GLN A 36 0.71 -52.25 -24.44
CA GLN A 36 0.35 -51.10 -25.28
C GLN A 36 -0.20 -49.92 -24.46
N CYS A 37 -1.01 -50.19 -23.44
CA CYS A 37 -1.49 -49.18 -22.50
C CYS A 37 -0.33 -48.54 -21.74
N LEU A 38 0.63 -49.34 -21.26
CA LEU A 38 1.85 -48.85 -20.60
C LEU A 38 2.71 -48.01 -21.56
N ILE A 39 2.88 -48.43 -22.81
CA ILE A 39 3.61 -47.67 -23.83
C ILE A 39 2.92 -46.33 -24.09
N LYS A 40 1.59 -46.29 -24.19
CA LYS A 40 0.83 -45.04 -24.34
C LYS A 40 1.02 -44.11 -23.14
N LYS A 41 0.87 -44.62 -21.92
CA LYS A 41 1.13 -43.86 -20.67
C LYS A 41 2.57 -43.33 -20.60
N ASN A 42 3.55 -44.14 -21.01
CA ASN A 42 4.95 -43.71 -21.04
C ASN A 42 5.18 -42.61 -22.10
N LYS A 43 4.56 -42.71 -23.27
CA LYS A 43 4.61 -41.65 -24.29
C LYS A 43 3.99 -40.35 -23.78
N GLU A 44 2.86 -40.42 -23.10
CA GLU A 44 2.21 -39.26 -22.45
C GLU A 44 3.13 -38.61 -21.41
N LYS A 45 3.74 -39.42 -20.52
CA LYS A 45 4.72 -38.92 -19.53
C LYS A 45 5.94 -38.26 -20.19
N ILE A 46 6.48 -38.85 -21.27
CA ILE A 46 7.60 -38.24 -22.02
C ILE A 46 7.18 -36.89 -22.62
N LEU A 47 5.96 -36.77 -23.14
CA LEU A 47 5.45 -35.50 -23.66
C LEU A 47 5.30 -34.46 -22.54
N GLN A 48 4.79 -34.87 -21.37
CA GLN A 48 4.71 -34.01 -20.18
C GLN A 48 6.10 -33.52 -19.77
N PHE A 49 7.09 -34.42 -19.61
CA PHE A 49 8.45 -34.03 -19.25
C PHE A 49 9.14 -33.15 -20.29
N ARG A 50 8.85 -33.34 -21.58
CA ARG A 50 9.34 -32.45 -22.65
C ARG A 50 8.70 -31.06 -22.56
N HIS A 51 7.42 -31.00 -22.25
CA HIS A 51 6.72 -29.73 -22.05
C HIS A 51 7.26 -28.99 -20.81
N GLU A 52 7.46 -29.71 -19.71
CA GLU A 52 8.06 -29.18 -18.48
C GLU A 52 9.49 -28.67 -18.71
N ASN A 53 10.35 -29.44 -19.39
CA ASN A 53 11.68 -28.97 -19.77
C ASN A 53 11.61 -27.69 -20.62
N LYS A 54 10.70 -27.63 -21.60
CA LYS A 54 10.51 -26.42 -22.42
C LYS A 54 10.03 -25.22 -21.59
N LEU A 55 9.24 -25.43 -20.54
CA LEU A 55 8.82 -24.39 -19.61
C LEU A 55 9.99 -23.96 -18.71
N LEU A 56 10.76 -24.90 -18.17
CA LEU A 56 11.93 -24.61 -17.34
C LEU A 56 13.01 -23.84 -18.11
N HIS A 57 13.28 -24.22 -19.36
CA HIS A 57 14.19 -23.47 -20.23
C HIS A 57 13.69 -22.05 -20.51
N ARG A 58 12.37 -21.85 -20.68
CA ARG A 58 11.79 -20.51 -20.82
C ARG A 58 11.95 -19.68 -19.54
N LYS A 59 11.63 -20.25 -18.38
CA LYS A 59 11.82 -19.59 -17.07
C LYS A 59 13.29 -19.22 -16.82
N LEU A 60 14.22 -20.11 -17.19
CA LEU A 60 15.65 -19.83 -17.09
C LEU A 60 16.06 -18.66 -18.00
N ALA A 61 15.57 -18.66 -19.26
CA ALA A 61 15.86 -17.58 -20.20
C ALA A 61 15.27 -16.23 -19.74
N GLU A 62 14.05 -16.23 -19.18
CA GLU A 62 13.42 -15.05 -18.60
C GLU A 62 14.21 -14.52 -17.39
N ALA A 63 14.66 -15.40 -16.50
CA ALA A 63 15.49 -15.01 -15.35
C ALA A 63 16.84 -14.43 -15.78
N LEU A 64 17.52 -15.05 -16.76
CA LEU A 64 18.78 -14.53 -17.31
C LEU A 64 18.59 -13.20 -18.03
N ALA A 65 17.47 -13.03 -18.75
CA ALA A 65 17.14 -11.76 -19.40
C ALA A 65 16.84 -10.65 -18.37
N GLY A 66 16.16 -10.99 -17.27
CA GLY A 66 15.93 -10.08 -16.14
C GLY A 66 17.25 -9.65 -15.49
N ASP A 67 18.15 -10.59 -15.21
CA ASP A 67 19.49 -10.30 -14.68
C ASP A 67 20.29 -9.40 -15.65
N GLU A 68 20.25 -9.66 -16.97
CA GLU A 68 20.91 -8.80 -17.97
C GLU A 68 20.30 -7.38 -18.00
N GLN A 69 18.97 -7.22 -17.85
CA GLN A 69 18.31 -5.91 -17.77
C GLN A 69 18.77 -5.12 -16.55
N VAL A 70 18.75 -5.73 -15.36
CA VAL A 70 19.19 -5.08 -14.11
C VAL A 70 20.65 -4.59 -14.22
N ILE A 71 21.53 -5.41 -14.78
CA ILE A 71 22.94 -5.03 -15.02
C ILE A 71 23.04 -3.92 -16.08
N ARG A 72 22.22 -3.95 -17.14
CA ARG A 72 22.22 -2.89 -18.16
C ARG A 72 21.83 -1.53 -17.60
N ASP A 73 20.84 -1.50 -16.72
CA ASP A 73 20.31 -0.28 -16.12
C ASP A 73 21.29 0.28 -15.08
N ALA A 74 21.81 -0.58 -14.19
CA ALA A 74 22.77 -0.19 -13.16
C ALA A 74 24.08 0.38 -13.74
N PHE A 75 24.54 -0.15 -14.89
CA PHE A 75 25.80 0.27 -15.52
C PHE A 75 25.61 1.13 -16.77
N HIS A 76 24.48 1.83 -16.92
CA HIS A 76 24.20 2.65 -18.11
C HIS A 76 25.30 3.69 -18.44
N ALA A 77 25.92 4.28 -17.41
CA ALA A 77 27.00 5.26 -17.56
C ALA A 77 28.42 4.66 -17.56
N ARG A 78 28.59 3.35 -17.33
CA ARG A 78 29.89 2.66 -17.21
C ARG A 78 29.99 1.46 -18.14
N ASN A 79 30.14 1.75 -19.43
CA ASN A 79 30.17 0.77 -20.51
C ASN A 79 31.29 -0.30 -20.38
N SER A 80 32.44 0.04 -19.81
CA SER A 80 33.55 -0.92 -19.58
C SER A 80 33.25 -1.91 -18.47
N GLU A 81 32.61 -1.47 -17.37
CA GLU A 81 32.20 -2.33 -16.27
C GLU A 81 31.00 -3.21 -16.67
N LYS A 82 30.07 -2.65 -17.44
CA LYS A 82 28.92 -3.37 -18.00
C LYS A 82 29.31 -4.64 -18.76
N ALA A 83 30.38 -4.58 -19.56
CA ALA A 83 30.85 -5.74 -20.32
C ALA A 83 31.39 -6.86 -19.41
N ALA A 84 31.99 -6.52 -18.28
CA ALA A 84 32.55 -7.49 -17.34
C ALA A 84 31.47 -8.29 -16.58
N TYR A 85 30.27 -7.74 -16.43
CA TYR A 85 29.18 -8.33 -15.65
C TYR A 85 28.06 -8.96 -16.48
N ARG A 86 28.07 -8.82 -17.81
CA ARG A 86 26.98 -9.23 -18.71
C ARG A 86 26.56 -10.71 -18.59
N ASN A 87 27.50 -11.60 -18.30
CA ASN A 87 27.25 -13.04 -18.18
C ASN A 87 27.16 -13.52 -16.73
N MET A 88 27.13 -12.59 -15.77
CA MET A 88 27.03 -12.91 -14.35
C MET A 88 25.59 -12.70 -13.89
N SER A 89 25.14 -13.52 -12.93
CA SER A 89 23.90 -13.21 -12.23
C SER A 89 24.06 -11.91 -11.43
N ALA A 90 22.97 -11.16 -11.26
CA ALA A 90 22.97 -9.92 -10.50
C ALA A 90 23.58 -10.09 -9.10
N LYS A 91 23.30 -11.20 -8.40
CA LYS A 91 23.88 -11.50 -7.07
C LYS A 91 25.40 -11.69 -7.12
N ALA A 92 25.91 -12.37 -8.15
CA ALA A 92 27.34 -12.58 -8.31
C ALA A 92 28.06 -11.27 -8.67
N ALA A 93 27.42 -10.40 -9.46
CA ALA A 93 27.94 -9.07 -9.77
C ALA A 93 28.06 -8.20 -8.50
N VAL A 94 27.07 -8.24 -7.61
CA VAL A 94 27.10 -7.55 -6.31
C VAL A 94 28.27 -8.03 -5.46
N GLN A 95 28.47 -9.34 -5.30
CA GLN A 95 29.60 -9.88 -4.52
C GLN A 95 30.96 -9.42 -5.04
N VAL A 96 31.14 -9.37 -6.37
CA VAL A 96 32.39 -8.90 -6.98
C VAL A 96 32.59 -7.40 -6.76
N LEU A 97 31.51 -6.60 -6.82
CA LEU A 97 31.56 -5.17 -6.51
C LEU A 97 31.89 -4.94 -5.03
N ASP A 98 31.27 -5.68 -4.12
CA ASP A 98 31.52 -5.59 -2.68
C ASP A 98 32.99 -5.89 -2.37
N GLN A 99 33.57 -6.90 -3.01
CA GLN A 99 34.99 -7.20 -2.89
C GLN A 99 35.86 -6.04 -3.41
N LYS A 100 35.51 -5.45 -4.55
CA LYS A 100 36.22 -4.27 -5.10
C LYS A 100 36.11 -3.06 -4.17
N VAL A 101 34.95 -2.83 -3.56
CA VAL A 101 34.75 -1.75 -2.58
C VAL A 101 35.62 -2.01 -1.35
N CYS A 102 35.62 -3.23 -0.81
CA CYS A 102 36.51 -3.62 0.29
C CYS A 102 37.98 -3.32 -0.04
N ASP A 103 38.46 -3.67 -1.23
CA ASP A 103 39.85 -3.42 -1.64
C ASP A 103 40.15 -1.92 -1.77
N LYS A 104 39.20 -1.13 -2.29
CA LYS A 104 39.33 0.34 -2.39
C LYS A 104 39.34 1.00 -1.00
N VAL A 105 38.50 0.53 -0.08
CA VAL A 105 38.46 1.00 1.31
C VAL A 105 39.77 0.67 2.02
N LYS A 106 40.30 -0.55 1.85
CA LYS A 106 41.62 -0.94 2.40
C LYS A 106 42.74 -0.02 1.89
N LYS A 107 42.76 0.28 0.57
CA LYS A 107 43.72 1.21 -0.03
C LYS A 107 43.57 2.63 0.53
N LEU A 108 42.34 3.11 0.68
CA LEU A 108 42.06 4.43 1.23
C LEU A 108 42.48 4.53 2.70
N ASN A 109 42.24 3.50 3.51
CA ASN A 109 42.67 3.45 4.91
C ASN A 109 44.20 3.42 5.02
N ALA A 110 44.89 2.68 4.16
CA ALA A 110 46.35 2.70 4.08
C ALA A 110 46.89 4.09 3.73
N LEU A 111 46.28 4.77 2.74
CA LEU A 111 46.65 6.15 2.39
C LEU A 111 46.39 7.12 3.53
N LYS A 112 45.22 7.04 4.19
CA LYS A 112 44.90 7.86 5.36
C LYS A 112 45.91 7.66 6.49
N HIS A 113 46.32 6.42 6.75
CA HIS A 113 47.36 6.13 7.73
C HIS A 113 48.67 6.82 7.36
N VAL A 114 49.13 6.71 6.11
CA VAL A 114 50.35 7.38 5.62
C VAL A 114 50.24 8.91 5.72
N THR A 115 49.09 9.50 5.36
CA THR A 115 48.87 10.94 5.49
C THR A 115 48.90 11.36 6.96
N ASN A 116 48.28 10.59 7.86
CA ASN A 116 48.28 10.88 9.29
C ASN A 116 49.68 10.77 9.90
N THR A 117 50.48 9.77 9.51
CA THR A 117 51.86 9.66 10.00
C THR A 117 52.73 10.81 9.50
N GLN A 118 52.58 11.23 8.24
CA GLN A 118 53.25 12.41 7.71
C GLN A 118 52.81 13.69 8.43
N ARG A 119 51.52 13.84 8.73
CA ARG A 119 50.98 14.98 9.48
C ARG A 119 51.55 15.03 10.89
N HIS A 120 51.58 13.90 11.61
CA HIS A 120 52.21 13.84 12.93
C HIS A 120 53.70 14.19 12.87
N ARG A 121 54.42 13.73 11.84
CA ARG A 121 55.83 14.10 11.66
C ARG A 121 56.03 15.60 11.39
N LEU A 122 55.12 16.22 10.66
CA LEU A 122 55.13 17.67 10.45
C LEU A 122 54.81 18.44 11.73
N GLU A 123 53.88 17.95 12.55
CA GLU A 123 53.56 18.52 13.84
C GLU A 123 54.77 18.45 14.79
N GLU A 124 55.43 17.29 14.88
CA GLU A 124 56.69 17.12 15.62
C GLU A 124 57.74 18.14 15.15
N LEU A 125 58.01 18.21 13.84
CA LEU A 125 59.00 19.13 13.29
C LEU A 125 58.64 20.60 13.52
N ASN A 126 57.35 20.94 13.49
CA ASN A 126 56.87 22.28 13.81
C ASN A 126 57.03 22.59 15.30
N THR A 127 56.80 21.63 16.19
CA THR A 127 57.08 21.80 17.62
C THR A 127 58.58 21.96 17.88
N GLU A 128 59.44 21.16 17.23
CA GLU A 128 60.91 21.31 17.29
C GLU A 128 61.37 22.66 16.74
N TYR A 129 60.82 23.11 15.61
CA TYR A 129 61.09 24.44 15.07
C TYR A 129 60.69 25.56 16.04
N ASN A 130 59.50 25.45 16.64
CA ASN A 130 59.01 26.44 17.60
C ASN A 130 59.82 26.43 18.91
N THR A 131 60.29 25.27 19.39
CA THR A 131 61.17 25.19 20.57
C THR A 131 62.57 25.73 20.28
N VAL A 132 63.13 25.47 19.10
CA VAL A 132 64.41 26.07 18.65
C VAL A 132 64.29 27.58 18.47
N ARG A 133 63.16 28.06 17.92
CA ARG A 133 62.86 29.49 17.82
C ARG A 133 62.73 30.15 19.19
N ALA A 134 62.11 29.47 20.15
CA ALA A 134 61.95 29.96 21.51
C ALA A 134 63.26 29.93 22.33
N THR A 135 64.14 28.96 22.08
CA THR A 135 65.45 28.83 22.76
C THR A 135 66.58 29.64 22.11
N ARG A 136 66.37 30.20 20.91
CA ARG A 136 67.38 31.02 20.21
C ARG A 136 66.76 32.28 19.57
N PRO A 137 66.38 33.29 20.38
CA PRO A 137 65.97 34.60 19.86
C PRO A 137 67.21 35.37 19.41
N GLY A 138 67.65 35.19 18.15
CA GLY A 138 68.80 35.95 17.66
C GLY A 138 69.47 35.50 16.36
N LEU A 139 68.73 34.94 15.39
CA LEU A 139 69.27 34.80 14.03
C LEU A 139 68.42 35.61 13.04
N LEU A 140 69.00 36.74 12.68
CA LEU A 140 68.57 37.71 11.69
C LEU A 140 68.31 37.02 10.34
N THR A 141 67.22 37.37 9.67
CA THR A 141 67.16 37.30 8.21
C THR A 141 67.52 38.66 7.65
N ASP A 142 68.68 38.67 6.99
CA ASP A 142 69.25 39.70 6.14
C ASP A 142 68.23 40.40 5.22
N GLY A 143 68.36 41.72 5.19
CA GLY A 143 68.81 42.39 3.96
C GLY A 143 67.83 42.50 2.79
N VAL A 144 67.00 43.54 2.81
CA VAL A 144 66.88 44.41 1.63
C VAL A 144 66.97 45.86 2.09
N ALA A 145 68.15 46.43 1.83
CA ALA A 145 68.40 47.85 1.86
C ALA A 145 67.40 48.61 0.97
N LYS A 146 66.92 49.75 1.48
CA LYS A 146 66.76 51.00 0.72
C LYS A 146 66.41 52.13 1.69
N ASN A 147 67.46 52.80 2.17
CA ASN A 147 67.38 54.23 2.39
C ASN A 147 67.51 54.90 1.02
N GLU A 148 66.54 55.72 0.63
CA GLU A 148 66.77 57.02 -0.02
C GLU A 148 65.42 57.71 -0.31
N VAL A 149 65.19 58.78 0.47
CA VAL A 149 64.79 60.14 0.05
C VAL A 149 63.55 60.29 -0.85
N ASP A 150 62.58 61.03 -0.29
CA ASP A 150 61.61 61.92 -0.94
C ASP A 150 61.33 61.70 -2.43
N PHE A 151 60.12 61.20 -2.71
CA PHE A 151 59.29 61.35 -3.93
C PHE A 151 58.37 60.12 -4.17
N THR A 152 58.20 59.25 -3.17
CA THR A 152 57.49 57.98 -3.37
C THR A 152 56.22 57.81 -2.56
N ASP A 153 55.71 58.78 -1.79
CA ASP A 153 54.48 58.56 -0.99
C ASP A 153 53.22 58.28 -1.86
N VAL A 154 53.28 58.66 -3.14
CA VAL A 154 52.24 58.36 -4.13
C VAL A 154 52.23 56.88 -4.55
N GLN A 155 53.36 56.15 -4.50
CA GLN A 155 53.44 54.74 -4.92
C GLN A 155 52.83 53.74 -3.92
N PRO A 156 53.13 53.76 -2.60
CA PRO A 156 52.47 52.91 -1.62
C PRO A 156 51.01 53.30 -1.48
N GLN A 157 50.65 54.59 -1.63
CA GLN A 157 49.25 55.03 -1.59
C GLN A 157 48.45 54.61 -2.83
N LYS A 158 49.07 54.60 -4.03
CA LYS A 158 48.48 53.98 -5.24
C LYS A 158 48.32 52.47 -5.09
N ASN A 159 49.33 51.78 -4.54
CA ASN A 159 49.26 50.35 -4.28
C ASN A 159 48.19 50.01 -3.24
N LEU A 160 48.03 50.83 -2.21
CA LEU A 160 46.98 50.70 -1.20
C LEU A 160 45.59 50.86 -1.83
N ARG A 161 45.37 51.87 -2.67
CA ARG A 161 44.10 52.02 -3.44
C ARG A 161 43.81 50.83 -4.36
N VAL A 162 44.84 50.26 -5.00
CA VAL A 162 44.67 49.06 -5.85
C VAL A 162 44.33 47.82 -5.01
N LEU A 163 44.95 47.67 -3.84
CA LEU A 163 44.67 46.58 -2.91
C LEU A 163 43.27 46.72 -2.30
N GLU A 164 42.84 47.93 -1.94
CA GLU A 164 41.49 48.23 -1.48
C GLU A 164 40.45 47.90 -2.56
N ASN A 165 40.65 48.37 -3.80
CA ASN A 165 39.75 48.05 -4.91
C ASN A 165 39.71 46.54 -5.21
N ARG A 166 40.84 45.84 -5.04
CA ARG A 166 40.90 44.38 -5.22
C ARG A 166 40.19 43.64 -4.10
N LEU A 167 40.28 44.14 -2.87
CA LEU A 167 39.57 43.63 -1.71
C LEU A 167 38.07 43.83 -1.86
N GLU A 168 37.62 45.02 -2.23
CA GLU A 168 36.20 45.32 -2.49
C GLU A 168 35.65 44.43 -3.61
N LYS A 169 36.40 44.27 -4.71
CA LYS A 169 36.03 43.35 -5.79
C LYS A 169 35.96 41.89 -5.32
N ALA A 170 36.81 41.47 -4.40
CA ALA A 170 36.74 40.14 -3.81
C ALA A 170 35.51 40.00 -2.90
N GLN A 171 35.20 41.03 -2.10
CA GLN A 171 34.02 41.06 -1.23
C GLN A 171 32.72 41.02 -2.04
N LEU A 172 32.60 41.82 -3.11
CA LEU A 172 31.44 41.78 -4.01
C LEU A 172 31.27 40.39 -4.64
N LYS A 173 32.37 39.76 -5.08
CA LYS A 173 32.32 38.37 -5.58
C LYS A 173 31.90 37.38 -4.49
N CYS A 174 32.38 37.53 -3.26
CA CYS A 174 31.94 36.69 -2.14
C CYS A 174 30.43 36.83 -1.90
N GLN A 175 29.91 38.06 -1.88
CA GLN A 175 28.47 38.31 -1.72
C GLN A 175 27.64 37.74 -2.88
N GLU A 176 28.11 37.87 -4.13
CA GLU A 176 27.49 37.25 -5.30
C GLU A 176 27.48 35.72 -5.17
N THR A 177 28.59 35.11 -4.77
CA THR A 177 28.67 33.65 -4.57
C THR A 177 27.77 33.18 -3.43
N GLU A 178 27.65 33.94 -2.34
CA GLU A 178 26.72 33.66 -1.26
C GLU A 178 25.26 33.73 -1.73
N HIS A 179 24.91 34.75 -2.53
CA HIS A 179 23.57 34.86 -3.11
C HIS A 179 23.25 33.68 -4.02
N ILE A 180 24.20 33.27 -4.87
CA ILE A 180 24.07 32.10 -5.74
C ILE A 180 23.93 30.83 -4.89
N MET A 181 24.74 30.67 -3.83
CA MET A 181 24.69 29.51 -2.93
C MET A 181 23.34 29.43 -2.22
N ARG A 182 22.81 30.54 -1.70
CA ARG A 182 21.47 30.61 -1.10
C ARG A 182 20.38 30.22 -2.12
N SER A 183 20.54 30.62 -3.38
CA SER A 183 19.60 30.26 -4.45
C SER A 183 19.62 28.76 -4.75
N TYR A 184 20.81 28.16 -4.85
CA TYR A 184 20.94 26.71 -5.03
C TYR A 184 20.47 25.91 -3.81
N GLN A 185 20.66 26.43 -2.60
CA GLN A 185 20.18 25.80 -1.39
C GLN A 185 18.64 25.75 -1.35
N LYS A 186 17.96 26.85 -1.71
CA LYS A 186 16.50 26.86 -1.87
C LYS A 186 16.02 25.90 -2.96
N LEU A 187 16.72 25.86 -4.10
CA LEU A 187 16.40 24.91 -5.17
C LEU A 187 16.54 23.46 -4.69
N LYS A 188 17.59 23.17 -3.92
CA LYS A 188 17.80 21.85 -3.33
C LYS A 188 16.69 21.48 -2.35
N GLU A 189 16.28 22.41 -1.49
CA GLU A 189 15.17 22.20 -0.53
C GLU A 189 13.87 21.87 -1.29
N HIS A 190 13.52 22.65 -2.32
CA HIS A 190 12.35 22.37 -3.15
C HIS A 190 12.43 21.00 -3.84
N LEU A 191 13.58 20.64 -4.41
CA LEU A 191 13.77 19.33 -5.04
C LEU A 191 13.70 18.19 -4.02
N GLN A 192 14.14 18.41 -2.78
CA GLN A 192 14.01 17.44 -1.70
C GLN A 192 12.54 17.26 -1.30
N GLU A 193 11.78 18.34 -1.16
CA GLU A 193 10.34 18.31 -0.91
C GLU A 193 9.59 17.56 -2.03
N GLU A 194 9.87 17.88 -3.29
CA GLU A 194 9.30 17.16 -4.44
C GLU A 194 9.67 15.68 -4.44
N SER A 195 10.91 15.34 -4.09
CA SER A 195 11.37 13.95 -4.03
C SER A 195 10.59 13.12 -3.01
N LEU A 196 10.18 13.74 -1.89
CA LEU A 196 9.35 13.09 -0.87
C LEU A 196 7.91 12.87 -1.37
N MET A 197 7.40 13.79 -2.19
CA MET A 197 6.04 13.70 -2.74
C MET A 197 5.91 12.65 -3.86
N PHE A 198 6.98 12.35 -4.60
CA PHE A 198 6.91 11.36 -5.69
C PHE A 198 6.51 9.96 -5.21
N GLN A 199 6.95 9.53 -4.02
CA GLN A 199 6.57 8.22 -3.51
C GLN A 199 5.06 8.13 -3.25
N SER A 200 4.48 9.14 -2.59
CA SER A 200 3.02 9.20 -2.37
C SER A 200 2.25 9.19 -3.68
N LYS A 201 2.73 9.92 -4.70
CA LYS A 201 2.07 9.95 -6.01
C LYS A 201 2.17 8.61 -6.74
N LEU A 202 3.29 7.91 -6.61
CA LEU A 202 3.47 6.56 -7.15
C LEU A 202 2.55 5.57 -6.43
N ASP A 203 2.48 5.61 -5.10
CA ASP A 203 1.61 4.74 -4.31
C ASP A 203 0.12 4.93 -4.67
N GLU A 204 -0.32 6.18 -4.88
CA GLU A 204 -1.68 6.50 -5.37
C GLU A 204 -1.94 5.87 -6.75
N LEU A 205 -1.01 6.03 -7.70
CA LEU A 205 -1.12 5.47 -9.04
C LEU A 205 -1.10 3.94 -9.03
N GLU A 206 -0.28 3.33 -8.17
CA GLU A 206 -0.25 1.89 -7.99
C GLU A 206 -1.57 1.36 -7.42
N CYS A 207 -2.14 2.05 -6.43
CA CYS A 207 -3.46 1.73 -5.90
C CYS A 207 -4.54 1.81 -6.98
N GLU A 208 -4.55 2.87 -7.80
CA GLU A 208 -5.51 3.04 -8.89
C GLU A 208 -5.36 1.93 -9.95
N ILE A 209 -4.13 1.56 -10.32
CA ILE A 209 -3.87 0.45 -11.24
C ILE A 209 -4.39 -0.88 -10.67
N ILE A 210 -4.22 -1.11 -9.36
CA ILE A 210 -4.72 -2.33 -8.70
C ILE A 210 -6.25 -2.36 -8.73
N GLN A 211 -6.91 -1.24 -8.41
CA GLN A 211 -8.37 -1.12 -8.48
C GLN A 211 -8.89 -1.35 -9.89
N GLN A 212 -8.31 -0.69 -10.90
CA GLN A 212 -8.71 -0.89 -12.31
C GLN A 212 -8.50 -2.33 -12.79
N LYS A 213 -7.44 -3.01 -12.32
CA LYS A 213 -7.22 -4.44 -12.62
C LYS A 213 -8.27 -5.33 -11.97
N GLN A 214 -8.77 -4.99 -10.78
CA GLN A 214 -9.85 -5.72 -10.13
C GLN A 214 -11.16 -5.51 -10.88
N GLU A 215 -11.51 -4.26 -11.20
CA GLU A 215 -12.69 -3.92 -11.99
C GLU A 215 -12.70 -4.62 -13.36
N LEU A 216 -11.54 -4.68 -14.03
CA LEU A 216 -11.42 -5.39 -15.31
C LEU A 216 -11.65 -6.90 -15.16
N LYS A 217 -11.20 -7.52 -14.07
CA LYS A 217 -11.49 -8.94 -13.79
C LYS A 217 -12.97 -9.17 -13.53
N ASP A 218 -13.61 -8.29 -12.76
CA ASP A 218 -15.04 -8.38 -12.47
C ASP A 218 -15.87 -8.20 -13.74
N LEU A 219 -15.49 -7.26 -14.60
CA LEU A 219 -16.13 -7.04 -15.90
C LEU A 219 -15.95 -8.26 -16.83
N GLN A 220 -14.77 -8.88 -16.83
CA GLN A 220 -14.52 -10.12 -17.58
C GLN A 220 -15.38 -11.27 -17.07
N LEU A 221 -15.52 -11.41 -15.75
CA LEU A 221 -16.40 -12.42 -15.15
C LEU A 221 -17.86 -12.18 -15.52
N MET A 222 -18.32 -10.93 -15.43
CA MET A 222 -19.68 -10.55 -15.85
C MET A 222 -19.92 -10.84 -17.34
N ASN A 223 -18.93 -10.55 -18.20
CA ASN A 223 -19.01 -10.83 -19.63
C ASN A 223 -19.07 -12.34 -19.91
N ASN A 224 -18.22 -13.13 -19.26
CA ASN A 224 -18.26 -14.59 -19.37
C ASN A 224 -19.61 -15.16 -18.92
N ASN A 225 -20.18 -14.65 -17.82
CA ASN A 225 -21.51 -15.04 -17.35
C ASN A 225 -22.60 -14.65 -18.37
N ALA A 226 -22.50 -13.46 -18.97
CA ALA A 226 -23.43 -13.02 -20.02
C ALA A 226 -23.34 -13.91 -21.27
N HIS A 227 -22.14 -14.32 -21.66
CA HIS A 227 -21.93 -15.28 -22.75
C HIS A 227 -22.53 -16.65 -22.43
N GLN A 228 -22.28 -17.18 -21.22
CA GLN A 228 -22.89 -18.44 -20.78
C GLN A 228 -24.42 -18.35 -20.73
N ALA A 229 -24.98 -17.26 -20.23
CA ALA A 229 -26.43 -17.01 -20.22
C ALA A 229 -27.02 -16.95 -21.65
N LYS A 230 -26.30 -16.35 -22.59
CA LYS A 230 -26.69 -16.32 -24.00
C LYS A 230 -26.64 -17.72 -24.62
N ASP A 231 -25.59 -18.48 -24.37
CA ASP A 231 -25.43 -19.82 -24.95
C ASP A 231 -26.44 -20.80 -24.38
N THR A 232 -26.74 -20.71 -23.09
CA THR A 232 -27.81 -21.48 -22.44
C THR A 232 -29.18 -21.12 -23.02
N ALA A 233 -29.52 -19.84 -23.13
CA ALA A 233 -30.77 -19.41 -23.75
C ALA A 233 -30.89 -19.86 -25.22
N LYS A 234 -29.79 -19.84 -25.97
CA LYS A 234 -29.76 -20.33 -27.36
C LYS A 234 -29.96 -21.85 -27.45
N ALA A 235 -29.35 -22.61 -26.54
CA ALA A 235 -29.53 -24.05 -26.46
C ALA A 235 -30.98 -24.41 -26.05
N GLU A 236 -31.56 -23.70 -25.09
CA GLU A 236 -32.95 -23.85 -24.70
C GLU A 236 -33.91 -23.54 -25.86
N LEU A 237 -33.67 -22.45 -26.60
CA LEU A 237 -34.44 -22.11 -27.79
C LEU A 237 -34.38 -23.22 -28.83
N GLN A 238 -33.17 -23.73 -29.14
CA GLN A 238 -33.00 -24.82 -30.10
C GLN A 238 -33.73 -26.10 -29.65
N ASN A 239 -33.68 -26.44 -28.37
CA ASN A 239 -34.40 -27.58 -27.82
C ASN A 239 -35.92 -27.39 -27.95
N GLN A 240 -36.44 -26.20 -27.64
CA GLN A 240 -37.87 -25.89 -27.80
C GLN A 240 -38.29 -25.94 -29.27
N GLU A 241 -37.49 -25.42 -30.20
CA GLU A 241 -37.75 -25.50 -31.64
C GLU A 241 -37.84 -26.96 -32.12
N LEU A 242 -36.91 -27.82 -31.67
CA LEU A 242 -36.93 -29.26 -31.98
C LEU A 242 -38.16 -29.96 -31.41
N MET A 243 -38.57 -29.62 -30.19
CA MET A 243 -39.80 -30.15 -29.57
C MET A 243 -41.05 -29.71 -30.34
N VAL A 244 -41.15 -28.44 -30.73
CA VAL A 244 -42.27 -27.95 -31.54
C VAL A 244 -42.29 -28.64 -32.92
N TYR A 245 -41.12 -28.87 -33.52
CA TYR A 245 -41.03 -29.58 -34.80
C TYR A 245 -41.44 -31.05 -34.69
N SER A 246 -41.01 -31.76 -33.63
CA SER A 246 -41.39 -33.16 -33.40
C SER A 246 -42.89 -33.29 -33.10
N GLU A 247 -43.46 -32.43 -32.26
CA GLU A 247 -44.89 -32.37 -32.00
C GLU A 247 -45.69 -32.09 -33.28
N ARG A 248 -45.23 -31.15 -34.11
CA ARG A 248 -45.90 -30.85 -35.40
C ARG A 248 -45.90 -32.08 -36.30
N ARG A 249 -44.78 -32.79 -36.37
CA ARG A 249 -44.64 -34.02 -37.18
C ARG A 249 -45.55 -35.13 -36.65
N GLU A 250 -45.65 -35.29 -35.34
CA GLU A 250 -46.56 -36.26 -34.73
C GLU A 250 -48.03 -35.92 -34.98
N ARG A 251 -48.41 -34.64 -34.82
CA ARG A 251 -49.76 -34.15 -35.15
C ARG A 251 -50.10 -34.41 -36.62
N GLU A 252 -49.17 -34.19 -37.54
CA GLU A 252 -49.37 -34.46 -38.97
C GLU A 252 -49.53 -35.95 -39.27
N LEU A 253 -48.76 -36.82 -38.59
CA LEU A 253 -48.93 -38.27 -38.68
C LEU A 253 -50.30 -38.72 -38.17
N ILE A 254 -50.74 -38.21 -37.02
CA ILE A 254 -52.07 -38.50 -36.46
C ILE A 254 -53.16 -38.02 -37.42
N LEU A 255 -53.05 -36.80 -37.93
CA LEU A 255 -54.01 -36.23 -38.88
C LEU A 255 -54.10 -37.06 -40.17
N ASN A 256 -52.97 -37.55 -40.69
CA ASN A 256 -52.94 -38.43 -41.86
C ASN A 256 -53.57 -39.80 -41.57
N ARG A 257 -53.38 -40.37 -40.36
CA ARG A 257 -54.08 -41.59 -39.94
C ARG A 257 -55.59 -41.40 -39.91
N TYR A 258 -56.07 -40.29 -39.32
CA TYR A 258 -57.49 -39.96 -39.31
C TYR A 258 -58.04 -39.75 -40.72
N LYS A 259 -57.34 -38.99 -41.59
CA LYS A 259 -57.73 -38.82 -43.00
C LYS A 259 -57.87 -40.15 -43.71
N LYS A 260 -56.89 -41.05 -43.57
CA LYS A 260 -56.93 -42.39 -44.16
C LYS A 260 -58.12 -43.18 -43.64
N HIS A 261 -58.38 -43.17 -42.34
CA HIS A 261 -59.52 -43.89 -41.76
C HIS A 261 -60.86 -43.32 -42.24
N THR A 262 -60.99 -41.99 -42.35
CA THR A 262 -62.20 -41.36 -42.91
C THR A 262 -62.39 -41.68 -44.39
N GLU A 263 -61.30 -41.77 -45.16
CA GLU A 263 -61.34 -42.15 -46.58
C GLU A 263 -61.71 -43.62 -46.74
N GLU A 264 -61.14 -44.52 -45.93
CA GLU A 264 -61.52 -45.93 -45.86
C GLU A 264 -62.99 -46.09 -45.49
N GLN A 265 -63.48 -45.42 -44.43
CA GLN A 265 -64.91 -45.42 -44.09
C GLN A 265 -65.77 -44.89 -45.23
N LYS A 266 -65.39 -43.79 -45.89
CA LYS A 266 -66.12 -43.26 -47.05
C LYS A 266 -66.18 -44.28 -48.19
N THR A 267 -65.07 -44.97 -48.50
CA THR A 267 -65.08 -46.02 -49.54
C THR A 267 -65.90 -47.25 -49.13
N GLN A 268 -65.93 -47.58 -47.84
CA GLN A 268 -66.71 -48.68 -47.31
C GLN A 268 -68.20 -48.35 -47.25
N THR A 269 -68.57 -47.12 -46.91
CA THR A 269 -69.94 -46.61 -46.99
C THR A 269 -70.39 -46.49 -48.43
N ASP A 270 -69.55 -46.05 -49.37
CA ASP A 270 -69.88 -46.06 -50.81
C ASP A 270 -70.05 -47.51 -51.33
N ARG A 271 -69.18 -48.45 -50.91
CA ARG A 271 -69.39 -49.89 -51.18
C ARG A 271 -70.63 -50.45 -50.49
N GLY A 272 -70.92 -49.96 -49.30
CA GLY A 272 -72.06 -50.30 -48.46
C GLY A 272 -73.37 -49.79 -49.04
N GLU A 273 -73.43 -48.56 -49.57
CA GLU A 273 -74.55 -47.99 -50.31
C GLU A 273 -74.76 -48.75 -51.62
N ARG A 274 -73.69 -49.10 -52.34
CA ARG A 274 -73.75 -49.96 -53.54
C ARG A 274 -74.20 -51.39 -53.25
N ARG A 275 -74.04 -51.87 -52.01
CA ARG A 275 -74.52 -53.18 -51.53
C ARG A 275 -75.91 -53.10 -50.88
N ALA A 276 -76.24 -52.02 -50.19
CA ALA A 276 -77.53 -51.74 -49.56
C ALA A 276 -78.59 -51.44 -50.63
N GLN A 277 -78.22 -50.80 -51.75
CA GLN A 277 -79.05 -50.79 -52.97
C GLN A 277 -79.35 -52.19 -53.52
N ARG A 278 -78.62 -53.24 -53.08
CA ARG A 278 -78.79 -54.64 -53.50
C ARG A 278 -79.39 -55.56 -52.42
N VAL A 279 -79.46 -55.12 -51.16
CA VAL A 279 -79.83 -55.96 -50.00
C VAL A 279 -81.04 -55.38 -49.22
N ALA A 280 -81.62 -54.25 -49.64
CA ALA A 280 -82.90 -53.75 -49.11
C ALA A 280 -84.15 -54.56 -49.56
N LEU A 281 -83.96 -55.81 -50.03
CA LEU A 281 -85.00 -56.79 -50.35
C LEU A 281 -84.56 -58.11 -49.68
N HIS A 282 -85.31 -58.59 -48.69
CA HIS A 282 -85.03 -59.73 -47.78
C HIS A 282 -84.05 -59.39 -46.64
N THR A 283 -84.37 -59.53 -45.35
CA THR A 283 -85.34 -60.44 -44.71
C THR A 283 -85.64 -59.96 -43.29
N ASP A 284 -86.91 -60.13 -42.90
CA ASP A 284 -87.43 -60.03 -41.55
C ASP A 284 -87.34 -61.40 -40.85
N ASP A 285 -86.91 -61.33 -39.59
CA ASP A 285 -87.49 -61.98 -38.40
C ASP A 285 -87.55 -63.52 -38.16
N LEU A 286 -87.56 -63.82 -36.85
CA LEU A 286 -87.97 -65.05 -36.13
C LEU A 286 -86.88 -66.06 -35.67
N SER A 287 -86.76 -66.23 -34.34
CA SER A 287 -87.15 -67.49 -33.66
C SER A 287 -87.01 -67.42 -32.13
N SER A 288 -88.04 -67.93 -31.46
CA SER A 288 -88.34 -67.98 -30.02
C SER A 288 -87.45 -68.87 -29.15
N GLU A 289 -87.53 -68.55 -27.85
CA GLU A 289 -87.34 -69.37 -26.65
C GLU A 289 -87.85 -70.83 -26.75
N MET A 290 -87.23 -71.77 -26.02
CA MET A 290 -87.91 -72.67 -25.07
C MET A 290 -86.88 -73.47 -24.23
N GLN A 291 -87.22 -73.68 -22.96
CA GLN A 291 -86.45 -74.30 -21.88
C GLN A 291 -86.59 -75.84 -21.78
N HIS A 292 -85.81 -76.42 -20.83
CA HIS A 292 -86.00 -77.69 -20.07
C HIS A 292 -85.53 -79.02 -20.71
N SER A 293 -85.09 -80.06 -20.00
CA SER A 293 -84.64 -80.31 -18.60
C SER A 293 -84.20 -81.80 -18.49
N GLY A 294 -83.23 -82.12 -17.61
CA GLY A 294 -83.03 -83.44 -16.97
C GLY A 294 -82.43 -84.55 -17.87
N THR A 295 -81.59 -85.48 -17.40
CA THR A 295 -81.56 -86.14 -16.08
C THR A 295 -80.26 -86.93 -15.90
N ALA A 296 -79.63 -86.81 -14.72
CA ALA A 296 -79.01 -87.88 -13.92
C ALA A 296 -77.91 -88.81 -14.52
N GLU A 297 -77.30 -88.48 -15.65
CA GLU A 297 -75.82 -88.59 -15.84
C GLU A 297 -75.15 -87.22 -15.59
N GLU A 298 -75.98 -86.25 -15.21
CA GLU A 298 -75.71 -84.83 -15.11
C GLU A 298 -74.75 -84.41 -13.99
N VAL A 299 -74.45 -85.21 -12.96
CA VAL A 299 -73.59 -84.68 -11.87
C VAL A 299 -72.11 -84.72 -12.28
N ASN A 300 -71.66 -85.79 -12.95
CA ASN A 300 -70.31 -85.86 -13.53
C ASN A 300 -70.22 -85.05 -14.82
N TYR A 301 -71.24 -85.10 -15.70
CA TYR A 301 -71.25 -84.24 -16.89
C TYR A 301 -71.43 -82.75 -16.57
N ARG A 302 -72.18 -82.33 -15.53
CA ARG A 302 -72.24 -80.91 -15.13
C ARG A 302 -70.99 -80.46 -14.41
N THR A 303 -70.32 -81.30 -13.64
CA THR A 303 -69.02 -80.92 -13.05
C THR A 303 -67.96 -80.82 -14.13
N ILE A 304 -67.84 -81.82 -15.01
CA ILE A 304 -66.93 -81.78 -16.16
C ILE A 304 -67.29 -80.63 -17.10
N SER A 305 -68.57 -80.44 -17.43
CA SER A 305 -69.03 -79.30 -18.25
C SER A 305 -68.84 -77.96 -17.55
N SER A 306 -68.94 -77.88 -16.22
CA SER A 306 -68.60 -76.64 -15.49
C SER A 306 -67.11 -76.35 -15.49
N PHE A 307 -66.26 -77.39 -15.42
CA PHE A 307 -64.81 -77.24 -15.55
C PHE A 307 -64.43 -76.90 -17.00
N GLU A 308 -65.12 -77.46 -17.98
CA GLU A 308 -64.95 -77.17 -19.40
C GLU A 308 -65.46 -75.77 -19.77
N GLU A 309 -66.58 -75.34 -19.20
CA GLU A 309 -67.09 -73.97 -19.35
C GLU A 309 -66.19 -72.95 -18.63
N ALA A 310 -65.68 -73.27 -17.44
CA ALA A 310 -64.67 -72.46 -16.76
C ALA A 310 -63.37 -72.42 -17.55
N PHE A 311 -62.97 -73.54 -18.18
CA PHE A 311 -61.80 -73.61 -19.04
C PHE A 311 -61.96 -72.75 -20.28
N ILE A 312 -63.11 -72.83 -20.97
CA ILE A 312 -63.44 -71.97 -22.12
C ILE A 312 -63.41 -70.50 -21.71
N ARG A 313 -63.98 -70.13 -20.55
CA ARG A 313 -63.92 -68.75 -20.05
C ARG A 313 -62.49 -68.29 -19.77
N ILE A 314 -61.64 -69.17 -19.23
CA ILE A 314 -60.23 -68.85 -18.96
C ILE A 314 -59.45 -68.74 -20.27
N THR A 315 -59.64 -69.64 -21.23
CA THR A 315 -58.97 -69.61 -22.54
C THR A 315 -59.43 -68.43 -23.40
N GLU A 316 -60.71 -68.06 -23.36
CA GLU A 316 -61.24 -66.85 -23.99
C GLU A 316 -60.70 -65.57 -23.34
N ALA A 317 -60.62 -65.51 -22.00
CA ALA A 317 -60.10 -64.35 -21.28
C ALA A 317 -58.58 -64.19 -21.42
N THR A 318 -57.83 -65.30 -21.51
CA THR A 318 -56.37 -65.30 -21.66
C THR A 318 -55.91 -65.33 -23.12
N GLY A 319 -56.79 -65.70 -24.06
CA GLY A 319 -56.53 -65.82 -25.50
C GLY A 319 -55.64 -66.99 -25.88
N VAL A 320 -55.56 -68.04 -25.05
CA VAL A 320 -54.58 -69.13 -25.14
C VAL A 320 -55.29 -70.47 -25.30
N THR A 321 -54.83 -71.33 -26.20
CA THR A 321 -55.47 -72.63 -26.51
C THR A 321 -54.91 -73.83 -25.73
N ASP A 322 -53.70 -73.72 -25.16
CA ASP A 322 -53.04 -74.81 -24.41
C ASP A 322 -53.03 -74.54 -22.89
N MET A 323 -53.33 -75.56 -22.09
CA MET A 323 -53.42 -75.47 -20.63
C MET A 323 -52.07 -75.10 -19.99
N GLN A 324 -50.97 -75.61 -20.54
CA GLN A 324 -49.64 -75.30 -20.02
C GLN A 324 -49.26 -73.84 -20.26
N GLU A 325 -49.63 -73.27 -21.41
CA GLU A 325 -49.38 -71.87 -21.75
C GLU A 325 -50.19 -70.90 -20.86
N VAL A 326 -51.40 -71.28 -20.43
CA VAL A 326 -52.17 -70.53 -19.42
C VAL A 326 -51.41 -70.47 -18.10
N VAL A 327 -50.85 -71.59 -17.64
CA VAL A 327 -50.07 -71.65 -16.39
C VAL A 327 -48.80 -70.80 -16.50
N ASP A 328 -48.06 -70.90 -17.60
CA ASP A 328 -46.83 -70.12 -17.81
C ASP A 328 -47.12 -68.61 -17.91
N ARG A 329 -48.24 -68.20 -18.50
CA ARG A 329 -48.69 -66.80 -18.48
C ARG A 329 -49.08 -66.32 -17.10
N PHE A 330 -49.75 -67.14 -16.29
CA PHE A 330 -50.06 -66.79 -14.91
C PHE A 330 -48.79 -66.62 -14.07
N ILE A 331 -47.81 -67.50 -14.23
CA ILE A 331 -46.52 -67.41 -13.52
C ILE A 331 -45.79 -66.13 -13.94
N SER A 332 -45.65 -65.86 -15.24
CA SER A 332 -45.00 -64.64 -15.73
C SER A 332 -45.75 -63.35 -15.37
N GLN A 333 -47.09 -63.38 -15.29
CA GLN A 333 -47.90 -62.27 -14.78
C GLN A 333 -47.69 -62.04 -13.28
N CYS A 334 -47.59 -63.10 -12.48
CA CYS A 334 -47.24 -63.00 -11.06
C CYS A 334 -45.82 -62.43 -10.88
N ASP A 335 -44.84 -62.89 -11.66
CA ASP A 335 -43.48 -62.38 -11.61
C ASP A 335 -43.39 -60.90 -12.02
N THR A 336 -44.10 -60.50 -13.08
CA THR A 336 -44.18 -59.09 -13.50
C THR A 336 -44.92 -58.23 -12.47
N TYR A 337 -46.00 -58.73 -11.86
CA TYR A 337 -46.70 -58.04 -10.77
C TYR A 337 -45.78 -57.84 -9.56
N THR A 338 -45.09 -58.88 -9.11
CA THR A 338 -44.17 -58.75 -7.95
C THR A 338 -43.00 -57.82 -8.25
N HIS A 339 -42.50 -57.79 -9.49
CA HIS A 339 -41.48 -56.83 -9.91
C HIS A 339 -42.02 -55.39 -9.92
N LEU A 340 -43.22 -55.16 -10.46
CA LEU A 340 -43.87 -53.85 -10.46
C LEU A 340 -44.16 -53.35 -9.04
N GLU A 341 -44.61 -54.21 -8.13
CA GLU A 341 -44.85 -53.82 -6.73
C GLU A 341 -43.52 -53.45 -6.04
N LYS A 342 -42.43 -54.17 -6.30
CA LYS A 342 -41.10 -53.79 -5.80
C LYS A 342 -40.66 -52.42 -6.34
N MET A 343 -40.86 -52.18 -7.64
CA MET A 343 -40.53 -50.88 -8.26
C MET A 343 -41.39 -49.74 -7.71
N LYS A 344 -42.67 -49.99 -7.45
CA LYS A 344 -43.58 -49.04 -6.81
C LYS A 344 -43.09 -48.68 -5.41
N VAL A 345 -42.80 -49.67 -4.56
CA VAL A 345 -42.29 -49.44 -3.20
C VAL A 345 -40.96 -48.69 -3.22
N GLN A 346 -40.06 -49.04 -4.14
CA GLN A 346 -38.78 -48.35 -4.29
C GLN A 346 -38.97 -46.87 -4.71
N ASN A 347 -39.84 -46.62 -5.68
CA ASN A 347 -40.18 -45.26 -6.12
C ASN A 347 -40.87 -44.45 -5.02
N GLU A 348 -41.74 -45.06 -4.22
CA GLU A 348 -42.38 -44.41 -3.06
C GLU A 348 -41.36 -44.00 -2.00
N HIS A 349 -40.37 -44.87 -1.72
CA HIS A 349 -39.28 -44.56 -0.80
C HIS A 349 -38.38 -43.44 -1.36
N GLU A 350 -38.01 -43.49 -2.63
CA GLU A 350 -37.22 -42.44 -3.27
C GLU A 350 -37.95 -41.09 -3.30
N LEU A 351 -39.26 -41.10 -3.56
CA LEU A 351 -40.10 -39.91 -3.50
C LEU A 351 -40.16 -39.30 -2.10
N GLN A 352 -40.27 -40.13 -1.05
CA GLN A 352 -40.25 -39.66 0.34
C GLN A 352 -38.90 -39.04 0.67
N TRP A 353 -37.80 -39.71 0.33
CA TRP A 353 -36.45 -39.20 0.55
C TRP A 353 -36.23 -37.86 -0.17
N LEU A 354 -36.65 -37.73 -1.43
CA LEU A 354 -36.56 -36.49 -2.19
C LEU A 354 -37.41 -35.36 -1.58
N LYS A 355 -38.59 -35.68 -1.03
CA LYS A 355 -39.44 -34.69 -0.34
C LYS A 355 -38.76 -34.15 0.92
N GLU A 356 -38.21 -35.04 1.75
CA GLU A 356 -37.48 -34.66 2.96
C GLU A 356 -36.25 -33.81 2.63
N GLU A 357 -35.49 -34.18 1.61
CA GLU A 357 -34.31 -33.42 1.19
C GLU A 357 -34.71 -32.03 0.65
N ARG A 358 -35.78 -31.96 -0.14
CA ARG A 358 -36.37 -30.69 -0.59
C ARG A 358 -36.78 -29.82 0.60
N ASP A 359 -37.41 -30.39 1.62
CA ASP A 359 -37.84 -29.63 2.81
C ASP A 359 -36.66 -29.14 3.66
N LYS A 360 -35.60 -29.94 3.79
CA LYS A 360 -34.35 -29.52 4.44
C LYS A 360 -33.70 -28.34 3.69
N VAL A 361 -33.53 -28.48 2.38
CA VAL A 361 -32.94 -27.43 1.54
C VAL A 361 -33.80 -26.17 1.56
N HIS A 362 -35.13 -26.33 1.55
CA HIS A 362 -36.05 -25.19 1.63
C HIS A 362 -35.94 -24.44 2.96
N THR A 363 -35.80 -25.15 4.07
CA THR A 363 -35.61 -24.55 5.40
C THR A 363 -34.29 -23.79 5.46
N GLN A 364 -33.19 -24.39 4.98
CA GLN A 364 -31.88 -23.72 4.90
C GLN A 364 -31.93 -22.45 4.03
N TYR A 365 -32.67 -22.49 2.92
CA TYR A 365 -32.88 -21.33 2.06
C TYR A 365 -33.65 -20.22 2.78
N GLN A 366 -34.73 -20.55 3.51
CA GLN A 366 -35.47 -19.57 4.29
C GLN A 366 -34.59 -18.94 5.37
N ASP A 367 -33.81 -19.74 6.09
CA ASP A 367 -32.87 -19.25 7.09
C ASP A 367 -31.85 -18.31 6.46
N MET A 368 -31.24 -18.67 5.33
CA MET A 368 -30.31 -17.78 4.62
C MET A 368 -30.99 -16.48 4.14
N LYS A 369 -32.20 -16.59 3.59
CA LYS A 369 -32.95 -15.45 3.04
C LYS A 369 -33.32 -14.44 4.13
N TYR A 370 -33.81 -14.90 5.27
CA TYR A 370 -34.32 -14.02 6.32
C TYR A 370 -33.26 -13.65 7.36
N SER A 371 -32.30 -14.55 7.68
CA SER A 371 -31.22 -14.23 8.63
C SER A 371 -30.07 -13.45 7.98
N GLY A 372 -29.89 -13.56 6.65
CA GLY A 372 -28.83 -12.84 5.94
C GLY A 372 -28.98 -11.33 6.06
N GLU A 373 -30.19 -10.80 5.88
CA GLU A 373 -30.46 -9.36 5.92
C GLU A 373 -30.36 -8.78 7.34
N THR A 374 -30.82 -9.51 8.35
CA THR A 374 -30.66 -9.12 9.77
C THR A 374 -29.19 -9.14 10.22
N ASN A 375 -28.41 -10.12 9.74
CA ASN A 375 -26.99 -10.19 10.05
C ASN A 375 -26.17 -9.10 9.35
N LEU A 376 -26.51 -8.77 8.10
CA LEU A 376 -25.87 -7.69 7.36
C LEU A 376 -26.16 -6.32 7.98
N THR A 377 -27.40 -6.06 8.37
CA THR A 377 -27.78 -4.81 9.06
C THR A 377 -27.11 -4.69 10.43
N ASN A 378 -27.03 -5.77 11.20
CA ASN A 378 -26.31 -5.78 12.47
C ASN A 378 -24.80 -5.54 12.28
N ARG A 379 -24.16 -6.22 11.32
CA ARG A 379 -22.74 -6.00 10.99
C ARG A 379 -22.47 -4.57 10.52
N ARG A 380 -23.37 -4.00 9.72
CA ARG A 380 -23.27 -2.59 9.28
C ARG A 380 -23.34 -1.63 10.45
N ARG A 381 -24.28 -1.82 11.38
CA ARG A 381 -24.39 -1.00 12.61
C ARG A 381 -23.12 -1.09 13.45
N MET A 382 -22.61 -2.29 13.70
CA MET A 382 -21.35 -2.48 14.43
C MET A 382 -20.17 -1.78 13.76
N LEU A 383 -20.13 -1.78 12.42
CA LEU A 383 -19.08 -1.10 11.66
C LEU A 383 -19.22 0.43 11.77
N GLU A 384 -20.44 0.96 11.67
CA GLU A 384 -20.73 2.39 11.89
C GLU A 384 -20.35 2.84 13.32
N GLU A 385 -20.59 2.00 14.33
CA GLU A 385 -20.16 2.26 15.71
C GLU A 385 -18.64 2.25 15.86
N CYS A 386 -17.94 1.27 15.29
CA CYS A 386 -16.48 1.21 15.27
C CYS A 386 -15.86 2.42 14.54
N VAL A 387 -16.41 2.83 13.40
CA VAL A 387 -15.97 4.02 12.66
C VAL A 387 -16.19 5.28 13.51
N SER A 388 -17.34 5.38 14.18
CA SER A 388 -17.63 6.51 15.08
C SER A 388 -16.68 6.55 16.29
N GLN A 389 -16.28 5.39 16.83
CA GLN A 389 -15.29 5.29 17.90
C GLN A 389 -13.90 5.70 17.42
N LEU A 390 -13.48 5.22 16.25
CA LEU A 390 -12.20 5.59 15.65
C LEU A 390 -12.13 7.10 15.39
N GLN A 391 -13.19 7.70 14.87
CA GLN A 391 -13.24 9.14 14.62
C GLN A 391 -13.10 9.96 15.91
N ARG A 392 -13.74 9.52 17.00
CA ARG A 392 -13.59 10.16 18.33
C ARG A 392 -12.18 10.03 18.88
N GLU A 393 -11.55 8.87 18.74
CA GLU A 393 -10.16 8.68 19.18
C GLU A 393 -9.18 9.48 18.32
N GLN A 394 -9.44 9.61 17.01
CA GLN A 394 -8.63 10.44 16.12
C GLN A 394 -8.70 11.92 16.53
N GLN A 395 -9.92 12.44 16.77
CA GLN A 395 -10.11 13.81 17.27
C GLN A 395 -9.39 14.03 18.62
N ARG A 396 -9.44 13.03 19.51
CA ARG A 396 -8.73 13.10 20.80
C ARG A 396 -7.20 13.11 20.60
N GLN A 397 -6.70 12.33 19.66
CA GLN A 397 -5.28 12.30 19.31
C GLN A 397 -4.83 13.64 18.74
N ASP A 398 -5.61 14.23 17.83
CA ASP A 398 -5.26 15.49 17.18
C ASP A 398 -5.30 16.66 18.19
N ALA A 399 -6.29 16.70 19.08
CA ALA A 399 -6.32 17.65 20.19
C ALA A 399 -5.10 17.48 21.13
N ALA A 400 -4.72 16.24 21.45
CA ALA A 400 -3.54 15.98 22.26
C ALA A 400 -2.24 16.45 21.56
N LYS A 401 -2.09 16.20 20.25
CA LYS A 401 -0.96 16.69 19.46
C LYS A 401 -0.88 18.22 19.49
N GLU A 402 -1.99 18.91 19.26
CA GLU A 402 -2.05 20.38 19.31
C GLU A 402 -1.61 20.90 20.70
N THR A 403 -2.06 20.26 21.78
CA THR A 403 -1.62 20.64 23.14
C THR A 403 -0.12 20.44 23.35
N VAL A 404 0.45 19.35 22.82
CA VAL A 404 1.90 19.07 22.92
C VAL A 404 2.70 20.05 22.08
N GLU A 405 2.28 20.37 20.86
CA GLU A 405 2.92 21.36 19.99
C GLU A 405 2.92 22.74 20.66
N ARG A 406 1.77 23.16 21.23
CA ARG A 406 1.68 24.42 21.98
C ARG A 406 2.61 24.45 23.20
N LEU A 407 2.66 23.37 23.97
CA LEU A 407 3.56 23.26 25.13
C LEU A 407 5.04 23.26 24.71
N THR A 408 5.38 22.59 23.62
CA THR A 408 6.75 22.53 23.09
C THR A 408 7.19 23.89 22.56
N HIS A 409 6.31 24.61 21.85
CA HIS A 409 6.57 25.97 21.42
C HIS A 409 6.80 26.90 22.61
N THR A 410 5.91 26.83 23.63
CA THR A 410 6.06 27.61 24.86
C THR A 410 7.39 27.27 25.56
N LEU A 411 7.72 25.99 25.69
CA LEU A 411 8.98 25.56 26.28
C LEU A 411 10.18 26.10 25.50
N SER A 412 10.20 26.01 24.17
CA SER A 412 11.27 26.56 23.35
C SER A 412 11.41 28.08 23.51
N THR A 413 10.30 28.82 23.57
CA THR A 413 10.36 30.27 23.83
C THR A 413 10.97 30.59 25.20
N VAL A 414 10.62 29.80 26.23
CA VAL A 414 11.20 29.95 27.57
C VAL A 414 12.67 29.55 27.57
N SER A 415 13.06 28.45 26.93
CA SER A 415 14.46 28.02 26.78
C SER A 415 15.31 29.13 26.17
N ASN A 416 14.87 29.69 25.04
CA ASN A 416 15.61 30.75 24.35
C ASN A 416 15.69 32.02 25.21
N ALA A 417 14.62 32.37 25.93
CA ALA A 417 14.63 33.52 26.84
C ALA A 417 15.63 33.32 28.00
N VAL A 418 15.70 32.12 28.57
CA VAL A 418 16.66 31.76 29.63
C VAL A 418 18.09 31.76 29.08
N GLU A 419 18.33 31.19 27.90
CA GLU A 419 19.64 31.25 27.22
C GLU A 419 20.09 32.69 26.99
N HIS A 420 19.21 33.55 26.46
CA HIS A 420 19.51 34.98 26.28
C HIS A 420 19.81 35.71 27.60
N LEU A 421 19.11 35.35 28.69
CA LEU A 421 19.40 35.90 30.01
C LEU A 421 20.79 35.47 30.49
N CYS A 422 21.12 34.18 30.38
CA CYS A 422 22.44 33.67 30.72
C CYS A 422 23.54 34.33 29.88
N ASP A 423 23.32 34.53 28.58
CA ASP A 423 24.24 35.20 27.67
C ASP A 423 24.56 36.63 28.12
N ARG A 424 23.55 37.39 28.54
CA ARG A 424 23.73 38.75 29.07
C ARG A 424 24.53 38.79 30.38
N MET A 425 24.53 37.68 31.12
CA MET A 425 25.17 37.57 32.43
C MET A 425 26.50 36.80 32.40
N GLN A 426 27.04 36.48 31.22
CA GLN A 426 28.30 35.73 31.07
C GLN A 426 29.50 36.39 31.77
N HIS A 427 29.45 37.71 31.97
CA HIS A 427 30.53 38.48 32.60
C HIS A 427 30.54 38.40 34.14
N ILE A 428 29.49 37.85 34.76
CA ILE A 428 29.40 37.68 36.22
C ILE A 428 29.97 36.29 36.56
N THR A 429 31.20 36.27 37.08
CA THR A 429 31.87 35.04 37.54
C THR A 429 31.39 34.67 38.94
N LEU A 430 30.71 33.53 39.06
CA LEU A 430 30.33 32.93 40.34
C LEU A 430 31.59 32.48 41.09
N GLN A 431 31.79 32.95 42.33
CA GLN A 431 32.99 32.65 43.13
C GLN A 431 33.00 31.23 43.74
N ASP A 432 31.85 30.57 43.82
CA ASP A 432 31.74 29.19 44.27
C ASP A 432 31.10 28.34 43.16
N ASP A 433 31.90 27.46 42.56
CA ASP A 433 31.45 26.48 41.57
C ASP A 433 30.55 25.46 42.30
N PRO A 434 29.21 25.48 42.13
CA PRO A 434 28.35 24.58 42.87
C PRO A 434 28.55 23.18 42.30
N LYS A 435 29.06 22.27 43.14
CA LYS A 435 29.10 20.83 42.85
C LYS A 435 27.78 20.40 42.22
N GLN A 436 27.85 19.99 40.96
CA GLN A 436 26.73 19.50 40.16
C GLN A 436 25.85 18.58 41.01
N ARG A 437 24.68 19.06 41.43
CA ARG A 437 23.63 18.16 41.91
C ARG A 437 23.10 17.49 40.68
N GLU A 438 23.36 16.19 40.55
CA GLU A 438 22.80 15.34 39.50
C GLU A 438 21.27 15.44 39.53
N CYS A 439 20.73 16.36 38.73
CA CYS A 439 19.31 16.42 38.47
C CYS A 439 19.02 15.34 37.43
N VAL A 440 18.29 14.30 37.84
CA VAL A 440 18.02 13.08 37.07
C VAL A 440 17.02 13.32 35.91
N PHE A 441 16.87 14.56 35.42
CA PHE A 441 15.97 14.90 34.32
C PHE A 441 16.64 15.77 33.26
N PRO A 442 16.50 15.45 31.96
CA PRO A 442 17.30 16.03 30.89
C PRO A 442 16.65 17.30 30.32
N LEU A 443 16.44 18.35 31.13
CA LEU A 443 16.13 19.68 30.61
C LEU A 443 17.27 20.65 30.95
N PRO A 444 18.19 20.91 30.00
CA PRO A 444 19.28 21.88 30.16
C PRO A 444 18.82 23.26 30.64
N VAL A 445 17.59 23.65 30.30
CA VAL A 445 16.95 24.92 30.66
C VAL A 445 16.81 25.12 32.16
N LEU A 446 16.52 24.06 32.93
CA LEU A 446 16.38 24.17 34.39
C LEU A 446 17.72 24.46 35.06
N ASN A 447 18.79 23.86 34.55
CA ASN A 447 20.15 24.12 35.03
C ASN A 447 20.59 25.55 34.68
N LEU A 448 20.29 26.02 33.46
CA LEU A 448 20.55 27.40 33.05
C LEU A 448 19.76 28.40 33.90
N LEU A 449 18.50 28.10 34.22
CA LEU A 449 17.67 28.95 35.07
C LEU A 449 18.22 29.04 36.49
N GLN A 450 18.71 27.93 37.04
CA GLN A 450 19.37 27.90 38.35
C GLN A 450 20.68 28.69 38.35
N GLU A 451 21.47 28.61 37.28
CA GLU A 451 22.68 29.42 37.13
C GLU A 451 22.36 30.91 37.04
N ALA A 452 21.34 31.28 36.26
CA ALA A 452 20.86 32.66 36.15
C ALA A 452 20.39 33.20 37.51
N GLU A 453 19.66 32.41 38.29
CA GLU A 453 19.20 32.77 39.64
C GLU A 453 20.39 33.10 40.56
N LEU A 454 21.40 32.25 40.61
CA LEU A 454 22.60 32.46 41.43
C LEU A 454 23.35 33.74 41.04
N LYS A 455 23.55 33.97 39.74
CA LYS A 455 24.22 35.20 39.26
C LYS A 455 23.40 36.45 39.55
N LEU A 456 22.06 36.37 39.48
CA LEU A 456 21.19 37.50 39.77
C LEU A 456 21.19 37.84 41.26
N MET A 457 21.24 36.84 42.14
CA MET A 457 21.40 37.07 43.57
C MET A 457 22.75 37.71 43.90
N GLN A 458 23.84 37.23 43.30
CA GLN A 458 25.16 37.86 43.48
C GLN A 458 25.15 39.33 43.03
N LEU A 459 24.57 39.62 41.86
CA LEU A 459 24.43 41.00 41.38
C LEU A 459 23.56 41.85 42.31
N GLN A 460 22.51 41.27 42.89
CA GLN A 460 21.64 41.96 43.85
C GLN A 460 22.40 42.31 45.13
N ASP A 461 23.24 41.41 45.64
CA ASP A 461 24.08 41.64 46.82
C ASP A 461 25.16 42.71 46.54
N GLU A 462 25.80 42.68 45.36
CA GLU A 462 26.78 43.69 44.94
C GLU A 462 26.17 45.09 44.80
N LEU A 463 24.92 45.17 44.34
CA LEU A 463 24.17 46.43 44.22
C LEU A 463 23.56 46.89 45.55
N GLN A 464 23.54 46.03 46.58
CA GLN A 464 22.92 46.36 47.87
C GLN A 464 23.76 47.43 48.59
N GLY A 465 23.18 48.63 48.73
CA GLY A 465 23.83 49.78 49.38
C GLY A 465 24.37 50.86 48.42
N HIS A 466 24.30 50.63 47.10
CA HIS A 466 24.63 51.62 46.08
C HIS A 466 23.36 52.26 45.53
N ASP A 467 23.36 53.59 45.30
CA ASP A 467 22.27 54.24 44.57
C ASP A 467 22.43 53.98 43.07
N VAL A 468 21.54 53.15 42.53
CA VAL A 468 21.52 52.72 41.12
C VAL A 468 21.57 53.91 40.17
N HIS A 469 20.96 55.04 40.53
CA HIS A 469 20.94 56.21 39.65
C HIS A 469 22.31 56.90 39.55
N THR A 470 23.07 56.87 40.64
CA THR A 470 24.43 57.42 40.70
C THR A 470 25.40 56.51 39.94
N LEU A 471 25.27 55.18 40.08
CA LEU A 471 26.10 54.21 39.38
C LEU A 471 25.89 54.21 37.86
N ILE A 472 24.63 54.32 37.40
CA ILE A 472 24.32 54.46 35.96
C ILE A 472 24.96 55.72 35.38
N LYS A 473 24.94 56.83 36.13
CA LYS A 473 25.54 58.09 35.69
C LYS A 473 27.07 58.00 35.60
N GLU A 474 27.71 57.32 36.55
CA GLU A 474 29.15 57.04 36.50
C GLU A 474 29.50 56.11 35.34
N MET A 475 28.68 55.11 35.04
CA MET A 475 28.84 54.25 33.86
C MET A 475 28.66 55.03 32.55
N GLU A 476 27.67 55.92 32.44
CA GLU A 476 27.48 56.80 31.29
C GLU A 476 28.67 57.75 31.10
N GLU A 477 29.24 58.28 32.19
CA GLU A 477 30.45 59.10 32.16
C GLU A 477 31.67 58.27 31.72
N LEU A 478 31.86 57.05 32.24
CA LEU A 478 32.94 56.12 31.84
C LEU A 478 32.82 55.66 30.39
N GLU A 479 31.64 55.30 29.91
CA GLU A 479 31.38 54.98 28.51
C GLU A 479 31.59 56.19 27.61
N PHE A 480 31.21 57.39 28.06
CA PHE A 480 31.49 58.64 27.37
C PHE A 480 33.00 58.88 27.24
N TYR A 481 33.79 58.70 28.30
CA TYR A 481 35.25 58.79 28.26
C TYR A 481 35.89 57.73 27.37
N ALA A 482 35.46 56.47 27.43
CA ALA A 482 35.96 55.39 26.58
C ALA A 482 35.62 55.61 25.10
N SER A 483 34.43 56.14 24.80
CA SER A 483 34.01 56.49 23.44
C SER A 483 34.78 57.70 22.86
N ILE A 484 35.25 58.60 23.73
CA ILE A 484 36.15 59.70 23.35
C ILE A 484 37.56 59.16 23.13
N GLU A 485 38.08 58.30 24.03
CA GLU A 485 39.41 57.71 23.90
C GLU A 485 39.56 56.85 22.64
N GLY A 486 38.56 56.02 22.31
CA GLY A 486 38.56 55.21 21.09
C GLY A 486 38.45 55.99 19.79
N LYS A 487 38.20 57.31 19.84
CA LYS A 487 38.11 58.21 18.67
C LYS A 487 39.25 59.23 18.60
N LEU A 488 40.28 59.12 19.44
CA LEU A 488 41.43 60.03 19.40
C LEU A 488 42.47 59.56 18.35
N PRO A 489 42.97 60.47 17.49
CA PRO A 489 44.06 60.16 16.57
C PRO A 489 45.39 59.87 17.29
N ASP A 490 46.24 58.99 16.72
CA ASP A 490 47.48 58.46 17.31
C ASP A 490 48.56 59.51 17.69
N TYR A 491 48.39 60.78 17.32
CA TYR A 491 49.35 61.88 17.57
C TYR A 491 48.90 62.84 18.69
N ASN A 492 48.15 62.36 19.67
CA ASN A 492 47.66 63.19 20.76
C ASN A 492 48.72 63.39 21.86
N THR A 493 49.31 64.58 21.93
CA THR A 493 50.25 65.01 22.98
C THR A 493 49.52 65.73 24.12
N ARG A 494 48.80 64.99 24.96
CA ARG A 494 48.24 65.57 26.20
C ARG A 494 49.36 65.84 27.20
N ILE A 495 49.53 67.11 27.56
CA ILE A 495 50.36 67.56 28.67
C ILE A 495 49.61 67.26 29.98
N THR A 496 50.20 66.45 30.85
CA THR A 496 49.74 66.26 32.23
C THR A 496 50.06 67.50 33.06
N LEU A 497 49.02 68.18 33.55
CA LEU A 497 49.17 69.27 34.51
C LEU A 497 49.10 68.67 35.93
N PRO A 498 49.96 69.11 36.88
CA PRO A 498 49.95 68.59 38.25
C PRO A 498 48.73 69.04 39.04
N ASP A 499 48.20 68.14 39.87
CA ASP A 499 47.07 68.37 40.78
C ASP A 499 47.35 69.53 41.74
N TYR A 500 46.52 70.59 41.70
CA TYR A 500 46.58 71.67 42.67
C TYR A 500 45.78 71.27 43.91
N GLN A 501 46.51 70.93 44.98
CA GLN A 501 45.96 70.75 46.33
C GLN A 501 45.32 72.06 46.79
N ARG A 502 44.05 71.97 47.24
CA ARG A 502 43.35 73.04 47.95
C ARG A 502 44.10 73.36 49.23
N ALA A 503 44.57 74.59 49.36
CA ALA A 503 44.93 75.20 50.64
C ALA A 503 44.02 76.42 50.86
N ASP A 504 43.22 76.28 51.91
CA ASP A 504 42.52 77.33 52.65
C ASP A 504 43.51 78.44 53.06
N LEU A 505 43.10 79.71 52.99
CA LEU A 505 43.50 80.80 53.90
C LEU A 505 42.80 82.12 53.53
N HIS A 506 42.33 82.76 54.59
CA HIS A 506 41.45 83.92 54.71
C HIS A 506 42.08 85.30 54.37
N GLU A 507 41.19 86.30 54.25
CA GLU A 507 41.37 87.77 54.39
C GLU A 507 42.02 88.46 53.18
N GLU A 508 41.59 89.64 52.70
CA GLU A 508 40.88 90.77 53.30
C GLU A 508 40.22 91.62 52.20
N ASP A 509 39.29 92.47 52.60
CA ASP A 509 38.43 93.36 51.80
C ASP A 509 39.17 94.35 50.87
N ALA A 510 38.57 94.62 49.71
CA ALA A 510 38.58 95.95 49.09
C ALA A 510 37.53 96.02 47.96
N ASP A 511 36.50 96.82 48.22
CA ASP A 511 35.54 97.32 47.24
C ASP A 511 36.23 97.99 46.05
N SER A 512 35.83 97.62 44.84
CA SER A 512 35.97 98.44 43.64
C SER A 512 34.83 98.12 42.69
N GLU A 513 33.73 98.85 42.86
CA GLU A 513 32.78 99.10 41.78
C GLU A 513 33.51 99.92 40.71
N ASP A 514 33.61 99.40 39.48
CA ASP A 514 33.54 100.27 38.31
C ASP A 514 33.04 99.53 37.07
N ASP A 515 32.42 100.35 36.22
CA ASP A 515 31.50 100.06 35.14
C ASP A 515 32.13 99.37 33.90
N ASP A 516 31.26 98.70 33.15
CA ASP A 516 31.33 98.49 31.70
C ASP A 516 32.57 97.83 31.06
N CYS A 517 32.50 96.50 30.95
CA CYS A 517 32.93 95.78 29.75
C CYS A 517 31.97 94.61 29.48
N ASP A 518 30.88 94.92 28.78
CA ASP A 518 29.80 94.02 28.41
C ASP A 518 30.30 92.99 27.35
N VAL A 519 31.13 92.04 27.79
CA VAL A 519 31.55 90.90 26.96
C VAL A 519 30.46 89.85 27.05
N ILE A 520 29.57 89.86 26.05
CA ILE A 520 28.48 88.90 25.91
C ILE A 520 29.04 87.48 25.96
N THR A 521 28.92 86.82 27.12
CA THR A 521 29.38 85.45 27.30
C THR A 521 28.53 84.51 26.44
N ARG A 522 29.13 83.44 25.91
CA ARG A 522 28.44 82.41 25.10
C ARG A 522 27.12 81.91 25.71
N MET A 523 27.03 81.89 27.04
CA MET A 523 25.84 81.55 27.80
C MET A 523 24.72 82.59 27.69
N SER A 524 25.06 83.89 27.67
CA SER A 524 24.11 84.98 27.47
C SER A 524 23.54 84.95 26.04
N LEU A 525 24.40 84.73 25.03
CA LEU A 525 23.99 84.56 23.63
C LEU A 525 23.06 83.34 23.43
N LYS A 526 23.35 82.23 24.12
CA LYS A 526 22.49 81.02 24.13
C LYS A 526 21.15 81.27 24.80
N ARG A 527 21.11 82.01 25.92
CA ARG A 527 19.85 82.37 26.58
C ARG A 527 19.00 83.28 25.70
N GLN A 528 19.62 84.26 25.04
CA GLN A 528 18.93 85.17 24.13
C GLN A 528 18.37 84.43 22.90
N SER A 529 19.12 83.50 22.31
CA SER A 529 18.63 82.68 21.19
C SER A 529 17.50 81.73 21.60
N GLN A 530 17.59 81.13 22.80
CA GLN A 530 16.53 80.27 23.34
C GLN A 530 15.24 81.07 23.60
N LEU A 531 15.34 82.28 24.15
CA LEU A 531 14.18 83.17 24.35
C LEU A 531 13.50 83.56 23.02
N ILE A 532 14.28 83.76 21.95
CA ILE A 532 13.74 84.03 20.61
C ILE A 532 13.00 82.79 20.07
N ILE A 533 13.55 81.59 20.26
CA ILE A 533 12.92 80.33 19.85
C ILE A 533 11.62 80.11 20.65
N ASP A 534 11.66 80.26 21.96
CA ASP A 534 10.51 80.06 22.86
C ASP A 534 9.39 81.09 22.62
N SER A 535 9.75 82.31 22.22
CA SER A 535 8.77 83.33 21.81
C SER A 535 8.09 83.02 20.47
N ARG A 536 8.78 82.32 19.55
CA ARG A 536 8.23 81.91 18.24
C ARG A 536 7.49 80.58 18.27
N THR A 537 7.76 79.70 19.23
CA THR A 537 7.10 78.38 19.36
C THR A 537 5.81 78.40 20.17
N LYS A 538 5.47 79.50 20.87
CA LYS A 538 4.16 79.68 21.51
C LYS A 538 3.05 80.03 20.50
N ARG A 539 2.66 79.06 19.66
CA ARG A 539 1.37 79.06 18.94
C ARG A 539 0.28 78.39 19.80
N LYS A 540 -0.63 79.25 20.30
CA LYS A 540 -1.96 79.02 20.90
C LYS A 540 -2.55 77.60 20.80
N THR A 541 -2.63 76.89 21.93
CA THR A 541 -3.58 75.78 22.13
C THR A 541 -4.99 76.35 22.38
N ARG A 542 -5.93 76.05 21.49
CA ARG A 542 -7.36 76.39 21.63
C ARG A 542 -7.98 75.64 22.80
N LEU A 543 -8.63 76.36 23.72
CA LEU A 543 -9.48 75.81 24.78
C LEU A 543 -10.58 74.89 24.21
N ARG A 544 -10.61 73.62 24.62
CA ARG A 544 -11.79 72.74 24.50
C ARG A 544 -12.75 73.04 25.67
N LYS A 545 -13.91 73.65 25.37
CA LYS A 545 -15.03 73.79 26.31
C LYS A 545 -15.58 72.42 26.69
N ARG A 546 -15.53 72.07 27.98
CA ARG A 546 -16.40 71.05 28.60
C ARG A 546 -17.84 71.58 28.58
N LYS A 547 -18.79 70.80 28.03
CA LYS A 547 -20.21 70.96 28.34
C LYS A 547 -20.59 69.97 29.45
N SER A 548 -21.25 70.54 30.43
CA SER A 548 -21.75 70.04 31.69
C SER A 548 -22.79 68.92 31.54
N LYS A 549 -22.65 67.88 32.37
CA LYS A 549 -23.78 67.13 32.92
C LYS A 549 -24.33 67.90 34.12
N LEU A 550 -25.65 67.90 34.30
CA LEU A 550 -26.42 67.93 35.55
C LEU A 550 -27.89 68.26 35.19
N PRO A 551 -28.85 67.89 36.04
CA PRO A 551 -29.22 66.55 36.52
C PRO A 551 -30.41 65.98 35.75
#